data_AF-A0A2C5YE34-F1
#
_entry.id   AF-A0A2C5YE34-F1
#
_cell.length_a   1.000
_cell.length_b   1.000
_cell.length_c   1.000
_cell.angle_alpha   90.00
_cell.angle_beta   90.00
_cell.angle_gamma   90.00
#
_symmetry.space_group_name_H-M   'P 1'
#
loop_
_entity.id
_entity.type
_entity.pdbx_description
1 polymer ?
#
loop_
_entity_poly.entity_id
_entity_poly.type
_entity_poly.pdbx_seq_one_letter_code
_entity_poly.pdbx_strand_id
1 'polypeptide(L)'
;MESPCHLRNRANGPQNLVLLPHEMLHHVFRWLYPEDLFTLKGTCRALKNYVDGNQKLSHDVYVHYLGPAGGPDLDWETQRRDVDWEAQLRDVVWLENILGKKTAAEKERALPFVSRTVDQLLQNACSQGYTTENSNSHCESRTRGLLAFWFGINSNQEAFLQRSFLFERVRKEHHRPIRFPDAPNPEHQLSAKLHCLCGQPILNLGRLRSTRTYPFAVSKVYDLRQYTDQTRWGPFMNDSSGRVDWEKMEAILIVLGYNLHVKRISKLFSDVWESPFSGSWPRSFLPSSQTCASTLEARDPYGVTGTWYRIVCFLDYNDFFGYNFPVGNDIPHDAPRQPLSVGEATRLIIMRIHVTSIEPPGPDDGQELPVVHFSGVSRSLDDSWDDNANSNLRGTVRLTREGEVHWTSTSIFHGEERWKSEGIQIGGVGSARGVLGNWFDKDYDIHGPAGPTAFWKASESEATADTIHNVLNSDFLVTYNTIAYMEDSDPEAEMEYQDDEDDEDADENMDAEPVADELPGLLRDAQIEVAEIVLQQQQQQ
;
A
#
# COMPACT_ATOMS: atom_id res chain seq x y z
N MET A 1 -48.90 -23.47 73.14
CA MET A 1 -47.48 -23.11 73.00
C MET A 1 -47.00 -23.75 71.72
N GLU A 2 -46.93 -23.00 70.64
CA GLU A 2 -46.05 -23.29 69.49
C GLU A 2 -46.20 -22.10 68.54
N SER A 3 -45.16 -21.27 68.51
CA SER A 3 -45.07 -20.07 67.68
C SER A 3 -44.79 -20.47 66.23
N PRO A 4 -45.38 -19.80 65.22
CA PRO A 4 -45.03 -20.06 63.84
C PRO A 4 -43.63 -19.51 63.53
N CYS A 5 -42.81 -20.34 62.90
CA CYS A 5 -41.52 -19.97 62.33
C CYS A 5 -41.69 -18.78 61.38
N HIS A 6 -41.18 -17.61 61.79
CA HIS A 6 -40.91 -16.52 60.88
C HIS A 6 -39.73 -16.90 59.98
N LEU A 7 -40.04 -17.45 58.79
CA LEU A 7 -39.20 -17.29 57.61
C LEU A 7 -39.09 -15.80 57.32
N ARG A 8 -38.09 -15.15 57.93
CA ARG A 8 -37.61 -13.84 57.47
C ARG A 8 -37.01 -14.06 56.09
N ASN A 9 -37.82 -13.83 55.05
CA ASN A 9 -37.30 -13.36 53.78
C ASN A 9 -36.46 -12.12 54.08
N ARG A 10 -35.14 -12.28 54.14
CA ARG A 10 -34.22 -11.16 53.96
C ARG A 10 -34.47 -10.67 52.54
N ALA A 11 -35.30 -9.65 52.42
CA ALA A 11 -35.36 -8.85 51.21
C ALA A 11 -33.92 -8.45 50.86
N ASN A 12 -33.46 -8.89 49.69
CA ASN A 12 -32.25 -8.38 49.08
C ASN A 12 -32.37 -6.86 49.01
N GLY A 13 -31.62 -6.15 49.86
CA GLY A 13 -31.43 -4.71 49.69
C GLY A 13 -30.85 -4.42 48.31
N PRO A 14 -30.97 -3.18 47.81
CA PRO A 14 -30.47 -2.84 46.48
C PRO A 14 -28.99 -3.21 46.38
N GLN A 15 -28.68 -4.19 45.53
CA GLN A 15 -27.31 -4.60 45.27
C GLN A 15 -26.61 -3.44 44.54
N ASN A 16 -25.69 -2.79 45.24
CA ASN A 16 -24.91 -1.70 44.68
C ASN A 16 -23.76 -2.29 43.85
N LEU A 17 -23.60 -1.84 42.61
CA LEU A 17 -22.57 -2.28 41.68
C LEU A 17 -21.18 -2.30 42.34
N VAL A 18 -20.88 -1.28 43.16
CA VAL A 18 -19.57 -1.12 43.83
C VAL A 18 -19.30 -2.20 44.90
N LEU A 19 -20.33 -2.92 45.34
CA LEU A 19 -20.19 -4.02 46.31
C LEU A 19 -19.97 -5.39 45.65
N LEU A 20 -19.96 -5.45 44.31
CA LEU A 20 -19.66 -6.68 43.59
C LEU A 20 -18.17 -7.05 43.73
N PRO A 21 -17.83 -8.36 43.70
CA PRO A 21 -16.44 -8.81 43.60
C PRO A 21 -15.73 -8.23 42.36
N HIS A 22 -14.40 -8.09 42.46
CA HIS A 22 -13.58 -7.51 41.40
C HIS A 22 -13.70 -8.29 40.08
N GLU A 23 -13.85 -9.61 40.16
CA GLU A 23 -14.05 -10.50 39.02
C GLU A 23 -15.36 -10.18 38.29
N MET A 24 -16.43 -9.92 39.03
CA MET A 24 -17.73 -9.54 38.45
C MET A 24 -17.66 -8.15 37.83
N LEU A 25 -16.98 -7.20 38.48
CA LEU A 25 -16.72 -5.89 37.91
C LEU A 25 -15.91 -5.99 36.61
N HIS A 26 -14.87 -6.84 36.57
CA HIS A 26 -14.10 -7.12 35.36
C HIS A 26 -14.98 -7.66 34.23
N HIS A 27 -15.79 -8.69 34.54
CA HIS A 27 -16.66 -9.34 33.58
C HIS A 27 -17.72 -8.41 32.99
N VAL A 28 -18.17 -7.40 33.74
CA VAL A 28 -19.07 -6.37 33.24
C VAL A 28 -18.31 -5.32 32.44
N PHE A 29 -17.22 -4.78 33.00
CA PHE A 29 -16.52 -3.63 32.41
C PHE A 29 -15.75 -3.97 31.12
N ARG A 30 -15.36 -5.23 30.91
CA ARG A 30 -14.71 -5.66 29.66
C ARG A 30 -15.57 -5.48 28.40
N TRP A 31 -16.88 -5.29 28.55
CA TRP A 31 -17.83 -5.11 27.45
C TRP A 31 -18.21 -3.65 27.21
N LEU A 32 -17.66 -2.72 27.99
CA LEU A 32 -17.90 -1.29 27.80
C LEU A 32 -17.19 -0.79 26.54
N TYR A 33 -17.74 0.27 25.94
CA TYR A 33 -17.00 1.03 24.96
C TYR A 33 -15.77 1.68 25.62
N PRO A 34 -14.67 1.86 24.87
CA PRO A 34 -13.46 2.50 25.40
C PRO A 34 -13.72 3.84 26.10
N GLU A 35 -14.55 4.71 25.52
CA GLU A 35 -14.92 6.00 26.10
C GLU A 35 -15.71 5.87 27.42
N ASP A 36 -16.65 4.93 27.48
CA ASP A 36 -17.46 4.67 28.68
C ASP A 36 -16.59 4.18 29.84
N LEU A 37 -15.56 3.37 29.54
CA LEU A 37 -14.61 2.89 30.54
C LEU A 37 -13.86 4.06 31.21
N PHE A 38 -13.46 5.08 30.44
CA PHE A 38 -12.81 6.27 30.99
C PHE A 38 -13.79 7.19 31.71
N THR A 39 -15.03 7.30 31.22
CA THR A 39 -16.10 8.04 31.90
C THR A 39 -16.44 7.43 33.27
N LEU A 40 -16.37 6.10 33.39
CA LEU A 40 -16.60 5.37 34.64
C LEU A 40 -15.66 5.83 35.77
N LYS A 41 -14.41 6.21 35.44
CA LYS A 41 -13.44 6.78 36.41
C LYS A 41 -13.94 8.08 37.05
N GLY A 42 -14.79 8.84 36.35
CA GLY A 42 -15.36 10.09 36.84
C GLY A 42 -16.53 9.92 37.81
N THR A 43 -17.09 8.72 37.95
CA THR A 43 -18.34 8.50 38.68
C THR A 43 -18.16 8.40 40.19
N CYS A 44 -17.21 7.58 40.67
CA CYS A 44 -16.88 7.45 42.09
C CYS A 44 -15.45 6.93 42.31
N ARG A 45 -14.92 7.15 43.52
CA ARG A 45 -13.54 6.76 43.88
C ARG A 45 -13.29 5.25 43.80
N ALA A 46 -14.28 4.42 44.15
CA ALA A 46 -14.11 2.97 44.12
C ALA A 46 -13.93 2.45 42.70
N LEU A 47 -14.74 2.94 41.76
CA LEU A 47 -14.64 2.59 40.34
C LEU A 47 -13.38 3.18 39.70
N LYS A 48 -13.01 4.41 40.06
CA LYS A 48 -11.72 4.99 39.66
C LYS A 48 -10.54 4.10 40.05
N ASN A 49 -10.47 3.71 41.32
CA ASN A 49 -9.40 2.86 41.84
C ASN A 49 -9.38 1.46 41.19
N TYR A 50 -10.53 0.96 40.71
CA TYR A 50 -10.62 -0.32 40.03
C TYR A 50 -10.10 -0.28 38.58
N VAL A 51 -10.34 0.83 37.88
CA VAL A 51 -9.95 0.98 36.46
C VAL A 51 -8.53 1.54 36.32
N ASP A 52 -8.12 2.48 37.17
CA ASP A 52 -6.79 3.09 37.10
C ASP A 52 -5.66 2.04 37.24
N GLY A 53 -4.80 1.93 36.22
CA GLY A 53 -3.68 0.98 36.21
C GLY A 53 -4.09 -0.48 35.97
N ASN A 54 -5.37 -0.77 35.70
CA ASN A 54 -5.85 -2.12 35.44
C ASN A 54 -5.58 -2.54 33.99
N GLN A 55 -4.32 -2.88 33.71
CA GLN A 55 -3.84 -3.28 32.38
C GLN A 55 -4.63 -4.44 31.77
N LYS A 56 -5.07 -5.41 32.60
CA LYS A 56 -5.85 -6.56 32.10
C LYS A 56 -7.23 -6.13 31.63
N LEU A 57 -7.88 -5.21 32.34
CA LEU A 57 -9.18 -4.69 31.93
C LEU A 57 -9.05 -3.89 30.63
N SER A 58 -8.07 -2.99 30.54
CA SER A 58 -7.82 -2.20 29.34
C SER A 58 -7.51 -3.09 28.13
N HIS A 59 -6.69 -4.12 28.29
CA HIS A 59 -6.44 -5.13 27.25
C HIS A 59 -7.72 -5.85 26.83
N ASP A 60 -8.53 -6.33 27.78
CA ASP A 60 -9.74 -7.08 27.42
C ASP A 60 -10.75 -6.19 26.68
N VAL A 61 -10.91 -4.93 27.10
CA VAL A 61 -11.73 -3.94 26.37
C VAL A 61 -11.16 -3.67 24.98
N TYR A 62 -9.83 -3.49 24.86
CA TYR A 62 -9.16 -3.34 23.57
C TYR A 62 -9.47 -4.52 22.64
N VAL A 63 -9.30 -5.76 23.12
CA VAL A 63 -9.53 -6.96 22.32
C VAL A 63 -10.99 -7.11 21.90
N HIS A 64 -11.94 -6.74 22.76
CA HIS A 64 -13.36 -6.75 22.37
C HIS A 64 -13.68 -5.70 21.33
N TYR A 65 -13.10 -4.51 21.43
CA TYR A 65 -13.39 -3.39 20.54
C TYR A 65 -12.65 -3.49 19.20
N LEU A 66 -11.33 -3.69 19.21
CA LEU A 66 -10.44 -3.69 18.03
C LEU A 66 -10.08 -5.07 17.50
N GLY A 67 -10.44 -6.13 18.23
CA GLY A 67 -10.03 -7.50 17.94
C GLY A 67 -8.74 -7.90 18.67
N PRO A 68 -8.37 -9.19 18.62
CA PRO A 68 -7.11 -9.66 19.19
C PRO A 68 -5.92 -8.88 18.62
N ALA A 69 -4.85 -8.75 19.41
CA ALA A 69 -3.61 -8.15 18.97
C ALA A 69 -2.57 -9.23 18.58
N GLY A 70 -1.80 -9.00 17.52
CA GLY A 70 -0.63 -9.81 17.16
C GLY A 70 -0.87 -11.05 16.28
N GLY A 71 0.22 -11.76 15.98
CA GLY A 71 0.26 -12.91 15.06
C GLY A 71 0.25 -14.29 15.76
N PRO A 72 0.27 -15.39 14.99
CA PRO A 72 -0.04 -16.74 15.46
C PRO A 72 0.79 -17.29 16.63
N ASP A 73 1.99 -16.79 16.84
CA ASP A 73 2.93 -17.28 17.86
C ASP A 73 3.15 -16.32 19.05
N LEU A 74 2.41 -15.21 19.14
CA LEU A 74 2.56 -14.30 20.28
C LEU A 74 1.71 -14.77 21.47
N ASP A 75 2.39 -15.37 22.46
CA ASP A 75 1.80 -15.64 23.77
C ASP A 75 1.36 -14.33 24.43
N TRP A 76 0.16 -14.31 24.99
CA TRP A 76 -0.45 -13.18 25.68
C TRP A 76 0.40 -12.69 26.87
N GLU A 77 1.17 -13.58 27.51
CA GLU A 77 2.09 -13.21 28.59
C GLU A 77 3.26 -12.35 28.10
N THR A 78 3.65 -12.52 26.83
CA THR A 78 4.72 -11.76 26.19
C THR A 78 4.22 -10.38 25.76
N GLN A 79 3.03 -10.30 25.16
CA GLN A 79 2.37 -9.03 24.83
C GLN A 79 2.06 -8.15 26.06
N ARG A 80 1.78 -8.79 27.20
CA ARG A 80 1.44 -8.10 28.46
C ARG A 80 2.62 -7.34 29.08
N ARG A 81 3.87 -7.71 28.80
CA ARG A 81 5.03 -7.14 29.51
C ARG A 81 5.49 -5.79 28.96
N ASP A 82 5.22 -5.51 27.67
CA ASP A 82 5.81 -4.37 26.96
C ASP A 82 4.79 -3.32 26.47
N VAL A 83 3.48 -3.57 26.59
CA VAL A 83 2.43 -2.67 26.09
C VAL A 83 1.61 -2.05 27.23
N ASP A 84 1.52 -0.73 27.27
CA ASP A 84 0.58 0.00 28.12
C ASP A 84 -0.81 0.05 27.44
N TRP A 85 -1.66 -0.92 27.78
CA TRP A 85 -2.99 -1.06 27.21
C TRP A 85 -3.92 0.07 27.61
N GLU A 86 -3.72 0.68 28.78
CA GLU A 86 -4.51 1.85 29.18
C GLU A 86 -4.18 3.05 28.29
N ALA A 87 -2.90 3.27 27.98
CA ALA A 87 -2.47 4.31 27.05
C ALA A 87 -2.97 4.03 25.62
N GLN A 88 -2.82 2.80 25.12
CA GLN A 88 -3.32 2.41 23.80
C GLN A 88 -4.82 2.64 23.66
N LEU A 89 -5.61 2.22 24.65
CA LEU A 89 -7.06 2.41 24.63
C LEU A 89 -7.44 3.90 24.69
N ARG A 90 -6.67 4.72 25.40
CA ARG A 90 -6.85 6.17 25.46
C ARG A 90 -6.56 6.83 24.11
N ASP A 91 -5.49 6.40 23.44
CA ASP A 91 -5.12 6.89 22.12
C ASP A 91 -6.19 6.55 21.08
N VAL A 92 -6.82 5.38 21.17
CA VAL A 92 -7.98 4.99 20.35
C VAL A 92 -9.17 5.92 20.56
N VAL A 93 -9.53 6.20 21.82
CA VAL A 93 -10.63 7.15 22.14
C VAL A 93 -10.31 8.55 21.63
N TRP A 94 -9.07 8.99 21.74
CA TRP A 94 -8.65 10.29 21.21
C TRP A 94 -8.68 10.32 19.68
N LEU A 95 -8.25 9.24 19.03
CA LEU A 95 -8.31 9.09 17.58
C LEU A 95 -9.76 9.18 17.09
N GLU A 96 -10.69 8.44 17.69
CA GLU A 96 -12.11 8.47 17.36
C GLU A 96 -12.70 9.89 17.56
N ASN A 97 -12.37 10.56 18.66
CA ASN A 97 -12.79 11.94 18.91
C ASN A 97 -12.26 12.94 17.87
N ILE A 98 -11.00 12.78 17.44
CA ILE A 98 -10.40 13.64 16.40
C ILE A 98 -11.07 13.39 15.06
N LEU A 99 -11.26 12.12 14.69
CA LEU A 99 -11.87 11.71 13.42
C LEU A 99 -13.37 12.07 13.35
N GLY A 100 -14.04 12.13 14.51
CA GLY A 100 -15.44 12.55 14.65
C GLY A 100 -15.68 14.06 14.50
N LYS A 101 -14.63 14.90 14.48
CA LYS A 101 -14.77 16.33 14.19
C LYS A 101 -15.28 16.56 12.77
N LYS A 102 -16.14 17.57 12.59
CA LYS A 102 -16.92 17.76 11.37
C LYS A 102 -16.06 18.16 10.18
N THR A 103 -15.16 19.11 10.37
CA THR A 103 -14.40 19.71 9.26
C THR A 103 -12.94 19.26 9.27
N ALA A 104 -12.28 19.32 8.11
CA ALA A 104 -10.86 19.00 8.01
C ALA A 104 -9.98 19.97 8.81
N ALA A 105 -10.30 21.27 8.78
CA ALA A 105 -9.56 22.32 9.47
C ALA A 105 -9.51 22.15 11.00
N GLU A 106 -10.54 21.55 11.61
CA GLU A 106 -10.60 21.29 13.06
C GLU A 106 -9.65 20.17 13.52
N LYS A 107 -9.15 19.35 12.59
CA LYS A 107 -8.42 18.12 12.89
C LYS A 107 -7.08 17.95 12.15
N GLU A 108 -6.80 18.72 11.11
CA GLU A 108 -5.54 18.63 10.34
C GLU A 108 -4.27 18.70 11.20
N ARG A 109 -4.26 19.53 12.25
CA ARG A 109 -3.10 19.70 13.15
C ARG A 109 -2.77 18.44 13.97
N ALA A 110 -3.70 17.48 14.02
CA ALA A 110 -3.52 16.22 14.71
C ALA A 110 -2.83 15.15 13.85
N LEU A 111 -2.44 15.46 12.60
CA LEU A 111 -1.82 14.49 11.69
C LEU A 111 -0.66 13.69 12.32
N PRO A 112 0.30 14.28 13.06
CA PRO A 112 1.38 13.50 13.68
C PRO A 112 0.90 12.49 14.73
N PHE A 113 -0.20 12.79 15.43
CA PHE A 113 -0.83 11.86 16.37
C PHE A 113 -1.58 10.77 15.59
N VAL A 114 -2.43 11.17 14.65
CA VAL A 114 -3.25 10.24 13.84
C VAL A 114 -2.39 9.23 13.10
N SER A 115 -1.36 9.69 12.39
CA SER A 115 -0.45 8.80 11.65
C SER A 115 0.24 7.79 12.58
N ARG A 116 0.76 8.23 13.73
CA ARG A 116 1.40 7.33 14.70
C ARG A 116 0.42 6.31 15.28
N THR A 117 -0.77 6.75 15.67
CA THR A 117 -1.78 5.87 16.27
C THR A 117 -2.28 4.86 15.25
N VAL A 118 -2.51 5.26 13.99
CA VAL A 118 -2.89 4.33 12.92
C VAL A 118 -1.77 3.32 12.64
N ASP A 119 -0.51 3.76 12.54
CA ASP A 119 0.64 2.86 12.39
C ASP A 119 0.69 1.81 13.52
N GLN A 120 0.52 2.24 14.78
CA GLN A 120 0.51 1.34 15.93
C GLN A 120 -0.67 0.37 15.92
N LEU A 121 -1.87 0.85 15.55
CA LEU A 121 -3.05 0.00 15.44
C LEU A 121 -2.88 -1.06 14.35
N LEU A 122 -2.31 -0.70 13.20
CA LEU A 122 -1.98 -1.66 12.14
C LEU A 122 -0.89 -2.63 12.59
N GLN A 123 0.18 -2.18 13.23
CA GLN A 123 1.22 -3.08 13.77
C GLN A 123 0.66 -4.11 14.78
N ASN A 124 -0.36 -3.72 15.53
CA ASN A 124 -1.04 -4.59 16.49
C ASN A 124 -2.19 -5.40 15.88
N ALA A 125 -2.60 -5.14 14.64
CA ALA A 125 -3.71 -5.83 14.00
C ALA A 125 -3.43 -7.34 13.88
N CYS A 126 -4.46 -8.14 14.15
CA CYS A 126 -4.32 -9.59 14.12
C CYS A 126 -4.55 -10.15 12.72
N SER A 127 -3.77 -11.18 12.42
CA SER A 127 -3.85 -11.96 11.18
C SER A 127 -4.55 -13.31 11.36
N GLN A 128 -5.21 -13.54 12.50
CA GLN A 128 -5.97 -14.75 12.80
C GLN A 128 -7.47 -14.55 12.57
N GLY A 129 -8.11 -15.51 11.92
CA GLY A 129 -9.52 -15.45 11.59
C GLY A 129 -9.85 -16.34 10.40
N TYR A 130 -10.94 -16.00 9.72
CA TYR A 130 -11.33 -16.62 8.46
C TYR A 130 -11.16 -15.61 7.34
N THR A 131 -10.74 -16.09 6.16
CA THR A 131 -10.83 -15.34 4.91
C THR A 131 -12.30 -15.02 4.61
N THR A 132 -12.55 -13.89 3.98
CA THR A 132 -13.90 -13.56 3.48
C THR A 132 -14.07 -14.05 2.05
N GLU A 133 -15.30 -14.02 1.54
CA GLU A 133 -15.57 -14.26 0.12
C GLU A 133 -14.78 -13.31 -0.79
N ASN A 134 -14.42 -12.12 -0.27
CA ASN A 134 -13.74 -11.07 -1.03
C ASN A 134 -12.21 -11.10 -0.90
N SER A 135 -11.64 -11.81 0.08
CA SER A 135 -10.18 -11.90 0.27
C SER A 135 -9.74 -13.32 0.56
N ASN A 136 -8.93 -13.88 -0.36
CA ASN A 136 -8.28 -15.18 -0.17
C ASN A 136 -6.86 -15.06 0.41
N SER A 137 -6.34 -13.84 0.59
CA SER A 137 -4.93 -13.59 0.94
C SER A 137 -4.72 -13.27 2.41
N HIS A 138 -5.74 -12.77 3.12
CA HIS A 138 -5.62 -12.38 4.53
C HIS A 138 -6.95 -12.47 5.29
N CYS A 139 -6.88 -12.45 6.63
CA CYS A 139 -8.07 -12.42 7.49
C CYS A 139 -8.65 -11.01 7.59
N GLU A 140 -9.96 -10.94 7.86
CA GLU A 140 -10.58 -9.69 8.30
C GLU A 140 -10.06 -9.26 9.68
N SER A 141 -9.75 -7.97 9.80
CA SER A 141 -9.35 -7.33 11.04
C SER A 141 -10.39 -6.27 11.42
N ARG A 142 -10.92 -6.32 12.65
CA ARG A 142 -11.85 -5.29 13.13
C ARG A 142 -11.19 -3.92 13.17
N THR A 143 -9.89 -3.88 13.48
CA THR A 143 -9.08 -2.65 13.40
C THR A 143 -9.12 -2.08 11.99
N ARG A 144 -8.88 -2.91 10.95
CA ARG A 144 -9.02 -2.49 9.54
C ARG A 144 -10.43 -2.00 9.24
N GLY A 145 -11.48 -2.68 9.69
CA GLY A 145 -12.87 -2.27 9.49
C GLY A 145 -13.18 -0.87 10.06
N LEU A 146 -12.71 -0.57 11.28
CA LEU A 146 -12.87 0.74 11.89
C LEU A 146 -12.07 1.83 11.17
N LEU A 147 -10.82 1.55 10.79
CA LEU A 147 -9.99 2.49 10.03
C LEU A 147 -10.63 2.78 8.66
N ALA A 148 -11.07 1.75 7.93
CA ALA A 148 -11.77 1.91 6.66
C ALA A 148 -13.05 2.75 6.81
N PHE A 149 -13.83 2.52 7.87
CA PHE A 149 -15.00 3.33 8.17
C PHE A 149 -14.64 4.80 8.43
N TRP A 150 -13.68 5.08 9.31
CA TRP A 150 -13.33 6.46 9.64
C TRP A 150 -12.70 7.21 8.46
N PHE A 151 -11.80 6.57 7.71
CA PHE A 151 -11.15 7.17 6.54
C PHE A 151 -12.01 7.12 5.27
N GLY A 152 -13.17 6.44 5.29
CA GLY A 152 -14.21 6.61 4.28
C GLY A 152 -14.90 7.97 4.33
N ILE A 153 -14.73 8.73 5.42
CA ILE A 153 -15.29 10.07 5.58
C ILE A 153 -14.40 11.10 4.87
N ASN A 154 -14.94 11.82 3.89
CA ASN A 154 -14.20 12.79 3.07
C ASN A 154 -13.41 13.84 3.90
N SER A 155 -13.97 14.35 5.00
CA SER A 155 -13.25 15.33 5.83
C SER A 155 -12.05 14.74 6.57
N ASN A 156 -12.03 13.43 6.83
CA ASN A 156 -10.85 12.72 7.36
C ASN A 156 -9.80 12.54 6.26
N GLN A 157 -10.21 12.18 5.04
CA GLN A 157 -9.28 12.08 3.91
C GLN A 157 -8.62 13.42 3.61
N GLU A 158 -9.39 14.50 3.55
CA GLU A 158 -8.87 15.85 3.32
C GLU A 158 -7.88 16.28 4.42
N ALA A 159 -8.18 15.95 5.68
CA ALA A 159 -7.33 16.31 6.81
C ALA A 159 -6.06 15.48 6.95
N PHE A 160 -6.01 14.25 6.43
CA PHE A 160 -4.94 13.31 6.78
C PHE A 160 -4.33 12.56 5.60
N LEU A 161 -5.07 12.30 4.52
CA LEU A 161 -4.57 11.58 3.33
C LEU A 161 -4.20 12.52 2.17
N GLN A 162 -4.75 13.74 2.16
CA GLN A 162 -4.61 14.67 1.03
C GLN A 162 -3.69 15.86 1.35
N ARG A 163 -2.62 15.67 2.13
CA ARG A 163 -1.75 16.78 2.58
C ARG A 163 -0.33 16.74 2.02
N SER A 164 -0.01 15.83 1.13
CA SER A 164 1.28 15.85 0.45
C SER A 164 1.43 17.05 -0.49
N PHE A 165 2.66 17.29 -0.96
CA PHE A 165 2.95 18.29 -1.97
C PHE A 165 2.21 18.02 -3.29
N LEU A 166 1.93 16.75 -3.62
CA LEU A 166 1.12 16.37 -4.78
C LEU A 166 -0.27 17.00 -4.67
N PHE A 167 -0.97 16.81 -3.55
CA PHE A 167 -2.29 17.39 -3.34
C PHE A 167 -2.28 18.91 -3.21
N GLU A 168 -1.19 19.49 -2.71
CA GLU A 168 -0.99 20.94 -2.73
C GLU A 168 -0.95 21.47 -4.16
N ARG A 169 -0.21 20.79 -5.07
CA ARG A 169 -0.14 21.15 -6.48
C ARG A 169 -1.50 21.06 -7.16
N VAL A 170 -2.23 19.99 -6.92
CA VAL A 170 -3.57 19.78 -7.50
C VAL A 170 -4.52 20.92 -7.09
N ARG A 171 -4.57 21.30 -5.80
CA ARG A 171 -5.43 22.40 -5.33
C ARG A 171 -5.05 23.78 -5.89
N LYS A 172 -3.81 23.95 -6.32
CA LYS A 172 -3.23 25.21 -6.78
C LYS A 172 -2.95 25.21 -8.29
N GLU A 173 -3.52 24.28 -9.05
CA GLU A 173 -3.30 24.13 -10.49
C GLU A 173 -3.45 25.46 -11.27
N HIS A 174 -4.50 26.23 -10.96
CA HIS A 174 -4.76 27.52 -11.61
C HIS A 174 -4.04 28.73 -10.96
N HIS A 175 -3.14 28.50 -9.99
CA HIS A 175 -2.40 29.54 -9.28
C HIS A 175 -0.93 29.60 -9.75
N ARG A 176 -0.15 30.54 -9.21
CA ARG A 176 1.27 30.75 -9.57
C ARG A 176 2.09 29.44 -9.48
N PRO A 177 3.14 29.28 -10.31
CA PRO A 177 4.00 28.10 -10.27
C PRO A 177 4.58 27.90 -8.87
N ILE A 178 4.29 26.73 -8.31
CA ILE A 178 4.76 26.30 -6.99
C ILE A 178 6.18 25.78 -7.14
N ARG A 179 7.07 26.15 -6.22
CA ARG A 179 8.43 25.60 -6.12
C ARG A 179 8.47 24.47 -5.11
N PHE A 180 9.45 23.58 -5.28
CA PHE A 180 9.73 22.61 -4.23
C PHE A 180 10.10 23.35 -2.93
N PRO A 181 9.70 22.81 -1.77
CA PRO A 181 10.19 23.33 -0.49
C PRO A 181 11.70 23.10 -0.38
N ASP A 182 12.40 24.00 0.34
CA ASP A 182 13.86 23.91 0.56
C ASP A 182 14.27 22.60 1.25
N ALA A 183 13.37 22.03 2.04
CA ALA A 183 13.53 20.75 2.71
C ALA A 183 12.23 19.94 2.65
N PRO A 184 12.31 18.58 2.68
CA PRO A 184 11.14 17.73 2.76
C PRO A 184 10.27 18.08 3.97
N ASN A 185 8.97 18.30 3.74
CA ASN A 185 8.04 18.61 4.81
C ASN A 185 7.63 17.31 5.55
N PRO A 186 7.91 17.18 6.87
CA PRO A 186 7.54 15.99 7.62
C PRO A 186 6.04 15.68 7.59
N GLU A 187 5.17 16.70 7.58
CA GLU A 187 3.73 16.49 7.51
C GLU A 187 3.29 15.92 6.16
N HIS A 188 3.93 16.32 5.07
CA HIS A 188 3.64 15.76 3.74
C HIS A 188 4.00 14.27 3.69
N GLN A 189 5.16 13.91 4.24
CA GLN A 189 5.63 12.53 4.31
C GLN A 189 4.71 11.66 5.18
N LEU A 190 4.25 12.17 6.34
CA LEU A 190 3.29 11.48 7.21
C LEU A 190 1.94 11.26 6.52
N SER A 191 1.43 12.27 5.82
CA SER A 191 0.17 12.16 5.07
C SER A 191 0.27 11.15 3.93
N ALA A 192 1.35 11.21 3.15
CA ALA A 192 1.60 10.31 2.04
C ALA A 192 1.79 8.86 2.51
N LYS A 193 2.49 8.63 3.62
CA LYS A 193 2.62 7.30 4.25
C LYS A 193 1.26 6.74 4.65
N LEU A 194 0.42 7.57 5.30
CA LEU A 194 -0.91 7.17 5.73
C LEU A 194 -1.82 6.83 4.54
N HIS A 195 -1.70 7.58 3.44
CA HIS A 195 -2.39 7.27 2.18
C HIS A 195 -1.87 5.97 1.55
N CYS A 196 -0.56 5.70 1.60
CA CYS A 196 -0.01 4.41 1.16
C CYS A 196 -0.54 3.23 1.98
N LEU A 197 -0.66 3.38 3.30
CA LEU A 197 -1.23 2.35 4.18
C LEU A 197 -2.74 2.15 3.97
N CYS A 198 -3.47 3.25 3.74
CA CYS A 198 -4.88 3.19 3.31
C CYS A 198 -4.97 2.44 1.98
N GLY A 199 -4.07 2.76 1.04
CA GLY A 199 -3.86 2.00 -0.19
C GLY A 199 -4.93 2.16 -1.26
N GLN A 200 -6.07 2.77 -0.95
CA GLN A 200 -7.04 3.16 -1.97
C GLN A 200 -6.56 4.46 -2.64
N PRO A 201 -6.36 4.49 -3.98
CA PRO A 201 -5.89 5.67 -4.69
C PRO A 201 -6.97 6.76 -4.71
N ILE A 202 -6.60 7.99 -4.31
CA ILE A 202 -7.47 9.16 -4.44
C ILE A 202 -7.25 9.78 -5.83
N LEU A 203 -8.07 9.40 -6.80
CA LEU A 203 -7.94 9.83 -8.20
C LEU A 203 -8.53 11.23 -8.48
N ASN A 204 -9.54 11.62 -7.70
CA ASN A 204 -10.26 12.88 -7.89
C ASN A 204 -10.36 13.64 -6.56
N LEU A 205 -10.24 14.97 -6.62
CA LEU A 205 -10.40 15.85 -5.47
C LEU A 205 -11.73 16.61 -5.46
N GLY A 206 -12.19 16.92 -4.24
CA GLY A 206 -13.37 17.74 -4.01
C GLY A 206 -14.70 17.03 -4.30
N ARG A 207 -15.81 17.75 -4.11
CA ARG A 207 -17.16 17.23 -4.37
C ARG A 207 -17.46 17.07 -5.86
N LEU A 208 -16.96 17.99 -6.68
CA LEU A 208 -17.21 18.02 -8.12
C LEU A 208 -16.29 17.06 -8.90
N ARG A 209 -15.28 16.46 -8.24
CA ARG A 209 -14.34 15.47 -8.79
C ARG A 209 -13.63 15.86 -10.10
N SER A 210 -13.70 17.11 -10.53
CA SER A 210 -13.12 17.58 -11.78
C SER A 210 -11.60 17.67 -11.74
N THR A 211 -10.99 17.80 -10.55
CA THR A 211 -9.54 17.91 -10.42
C THR A 211 -8.89 16.54 -10.26
N ARG A 212 -8.13 16.14 -11.29
CA ARG A 212 -7.49 14.82 -11.39
C ARG A 212 -6.11 14.83 -10.73
N THR A 213 -5.84 13.85 -9.86
CA THR A 213 -4.52 13.72 -9.19
C THR A 213 -3.49 13.03 -10.07
N TYR A 214 -3.97 12.15 -10.98
CA TYR A 214 -3.13 11.33 -11.85
C TYR A 214 -2.08 12.15 -12.63
N PRO A 215 -2.40 13.23 -13.35
CA PRO A 215 -1.38 13.95 -14.14
C PRO A 215 -0.23 14.51 -13.30
N PHE A 216 -0.51 14.88 -12.05
CA PHE A 216 0.50 15.33 -11.09
C PHE A 216 1.34 14.18 -10.55
N ALA A 217 0.73 13.01 -10.32
CA ALA A 217 1.43 11.79 -9.92
C ALA A 217 2.40 11.32 -11.02
N VAL A 218 1.94 11.25 -12.27
CA VAL A 218 2.75 10.91 -13.46
C VAL A 218 3.97 11.83 -13.54
N SER A 219 3.76 13.15 -13.39
CA SER A 219 4.86 14.13 -13.43
C SER A 219 5.93 13.91 -12.36
N LYS A 220 5.62 13.27 -11.23
CA LYS A 220 6.59 12.91 -10.19
C LYS A 220 7.20 11.54 -10.44
N VAL A 221 6.43 10.57 -10.94
CA VAL A 221 6.91 9.21 -11.22
C VAL A 221 7.94 9.20 -12.35
N TYR A 222 7.69 9.90 -13.45
CA TYR A 222 8.52 9.87 -14.66
C TYR A 222 9.54 11.02 -14.77
N ASP A 223 9.73 11.83 -13.71
CA ASP A 223 10.79 12.85 -13.68
C ASP A 223 12.16 12.21 -13.40
N LEU A 224 12.98 12.04 -14.44
CA LEU A 224 14.32 11.45 -14.36
C LEU A 224 15.27 12.20 -13.41
N ARG A 225 14.98 13.47 -13.08
CA ARG A 225 15.75 14.23 -12.08
C ARG A 225 15.67 13.62 -10.67
N GLN A 226 14.72 12.70 -10.42
CA GLN A 226 14.54 11.99 -9.15
C GLN A 226 15.17 10.58 -9.14
N TYR A 227 15.77 10.13 -10.24
CA TYR A 227 16.46 8.84 -10.36
C TYR A 227 17.96 9.10 -10.27
N THR A 228 18.52 8.99 -9.07
CA THR A 228 19.91 9.30 -8.79
C THR A 228 20.53 8.23 -7.92
N ASP A 229 21.86 8.21 -7.82
CA ASP A 229 22.57 7.31 -6.91
C ASP A 229 22.16 7.52 -5.45
N GLN A 230 21.85 8.77 -5.06
CA GLN A 230 21.41 9.11 -3.70
C GLN A 230 20.02 8.57 -3.39
N THR A 231 19.10 8.59 -4.37
CA THR A 231 17.78 7.96 -4.26
C THR A 231 17.84 6.45 -4.54
N ARG A 232 19.02 5.90 -4.85
CA ARG A 232 19.23 4.51 -5.29
C ARG A 232 18.30 4.13 -6.44
N TRP A 233 17.91 5.11 -7.27
CA TRP A 233 16.92 4.93 -8.36
C TRP A 233 15.54 4.41 -7.91
N GLY A 234 15.29 4.42 -6.60
CA GLY A 234 14.08 3.94 -5.96
C GLY A 234 13.29 5.06 -5.28
N PRO A 235 12.24 4.71 -4.54
CA PRO A 235 11.43 5.67 -3.77
C PRO A 235 12.12 6.04 -2.44
N PHE A 236 13.37 6.51 -2.53
CA PHE A 236 14.17 6.91 -1.36
C PHE A 236 14.48 8.40 -1.38
N MET A 237 14.68 8.94 -0.18
CA MET A 237 15.06 10.34 0.00
C MET A 237 16.38 10.66 -0.71
N ASN A 238 16.43 11.81 -1.38
CA ASN A 238 17.62 12.32 -2.05
C ASN A 238 18.62 12.97 -1.07
N ASP A 239 18.86 12.32 0.06
CA ASP A 239 19.76 12.75 1.15
C ASP A 239 20.75 11.64 1.57
N SER A 240 20.78 10.52 0.82
CA SER A 240 21.56 9.31 1.13
C SER A 240 21.24 8.66 2.49
N SER A 241 20.18 9.10 3.19
CA SER A 241 19.78 8.50 4.47
C SER A 241 19.23 7.08 4.31
N GLY A 242 18.79 6.74 3.09
CA GLY A 242 18.13 5.49 2.78
C GLY A 242 16.68 5.39 3.29
N ARG A 243 16.15 6.49 3.84
CA ARG A 243 14.74 6.61 4.24
C ARG A 243 13.84 6.62 3.01
N VAL A 244 12.62 6.17 3.18
CA VAL A 244 11.60 6.13 2.12
C VAL A 244 11.10 7.55 1.83
N ASP A 245 11.01 7.93 0.55
CA ASP A 245 10.23 9.09 0.10
C ASP A 245 8.77 8.66 -0.07
N TRP A 246 7.98 8.87 0.98
CA TRP A 246 6.56 8.50 0.98
C TRP A 246 5.74 9.32 -0.03
N GLU A 247 6.17 10.52 -0.40
CA GLU A 247 5.52 11.27 -1.48
C GLU A 247 5.78 10.64 -2.85
N LYS A 248 6.94 10.00 -3.06
CA LYS A 248 7.18 9.18 -4.28
C LYS A 248 6.35 7.90 -4.24
N MET A 249 6.27 7.23 -3.10
CA MET A 249 5.40 6.06 -2.92
C MET A 249 3.92 6.37 -3.20
N GLU A 250 3.43 7.52 -2.73
CA GLU A 250 2.07 7.97 -3.00
C GLU A 250 1.82 8.24 -4.48
N ALA A 251 2.76 8.91 -5.16
CA ALA A 251 2.66 9.13 -6.59
C ALA A 251 2.63 7.80 -7.37
N ILE A 252 3.46 6.83 -6.99
CA ILE A 252 3.46 5.48 -7.56
C ILE A 252 2.10 4.79 -7.34
N LEU A 253 1.55 4.87 -6.11
CA LEU A 253 0.23 4.33 -5.79
C LEU A 253 -0.87 4.91 -6.69
N ILE A 254 -0.88 6.23 -6.89
CA ILE A 254 -1.89 6.92 -7.71
C ILE A 254 -1.76 6.53 -9.18
N VAL A 255 -0.55 6.48 -9.74
CA VAL A 255 -0.35 6.10 -11.16
C VAL A 255 -0.79 4.66 -11.40
N LEU A 256 -0.38 3.72 -10.55
CA LEU A 256 -0.78 2.32 -10.68
C LEU A 256 -2.29 2.15 -10.47
N GLY A 257 -2.86 2.84 -9.49
CA GLY A 257 -4.29 2.83 -9.20
C GLY A 257 -5.14 3.35 -10.36
N TYR A 258 -4.71 4.45 -11.00
CA TYR A 258 -5.39 4.99 -12.18
C TYR A 258 -5.36 4.00 -13.34
N ASN A 259 -4.18 3.44 -13.65
CA ASN A 259 -4.02 2.47 -14.75
C ASN A 259 -4.86 1.20 -14.55
N LEU A 260 -4.89 0.68 -13.33
CA LEU A 260 -5.73 -0.46 -12.95
C LEU A 260 -7.22 -0.17 -13.15
N HIS A 261 -7.64 1.06 -12.83
CA HIS A 261 -9.02 1.50 -12.96
C HIS A 261 -9.43 1.66 -14.43
N VAL A 262 -8.62 2.37 -15.23
CA VAL A 262 -8.83 2.58 -16.67
C VAL A 262 -8.92 1.25 -17.41
N LYS A 263 -8.02 0.30 -17.10
CA LYS A 263 -8.05 -1.05 -17.68
C LYS A 263 -9.12 -1.97 -17.09
N ARG A 264 -9.93 -1.50 -16.15
CA ARG A 264 -10.98 -2.27 -15.42
C ARG A 264 -10.48 -3.54 -14.72
N ILE A 265 -9.16 -3.72 -14.60
CA ILE A 265 -8.51 -4.85 -13.93
C ILE A 265 -8.41 -4.65 -12.41
N SER A 266 -8.70 -3.45 -11.89
CA SER A 266 -8.82 -3.21 -10.44
C SER A 266 -9.79 -4.19 -9.78
N LYS A 267 -10.87 -4.57 -10.46
CA LYS A 267 -11.88 -5.53 -10.00
C LYS A 267 -11.31 -6.93 -9.73
N LEU A 268 -10.28 -7.34 -10.48
CA LEU A 268 -9.61 -8.62 -10.28
C LEU A 268 -8.81 -8.65 -8.97
N PHE A 269 -8.48 -7.47 -8.46
CA PHE A 269 -7.63 -7.27 -7.29
C PHE A 269 -8.28 -6.26 -6.33
N SER A 270 -9.61 -6.26 -6.24
CA SER A 270 -10.38 -5.26 -5.47
C SER A 270 -10.02 -5.25 -3.99
N ASP A 271 -9.71 -6.43 -3.44
CA ASP A 271 -9.20 -6.57 -2.09
C ASP A 271 -7.87 -5.84 -1.85
N VAL A 272 -7.02 -5.71 -2.88
CA VAL A 272 -5.78 -4.93 -2.76
C VAL A 272 -6.07 -3.46 -3.12
N TRP A 273 -6.74 -3.15 -4.21
CA TRP A 273 -6.74 -1.79 -4.76
C TRP A 273 -7.98 -0.95 -4.43
N GLU A 274 -9.09 -1.56 -4.05
CA GLU A 274 -10.37 -0.89 -3.79
C GLU A 274 -10.78 -0.93 -2.31
N SER A 275 -10.01 -1.63 -1.48
CA SER A 275 -10.29 -1.89 -0.07
C SER A 275 -9.32 -1.12 0.84
N PRO A 276 -9.80 -0.09 1.58
CA PRO A 276 -8.97 0.67 2.51
C PRO A 276 -8.32 -0.21 3.59
N PHE A 277 -7.03 0.00 3.78
CA PHE A 277 -6.18 -0.69 4.76
C PHE A 277 -6.11 -2.22 4.61
N SER A 278 -6.67 -2.81 3.54
CA SER A 278 -6.63 -4.26 3.32
C SER A 278 -5.19 -4.75 3.28
N GLY A 279 -4.91 -5.77 4.09
CA GLY A 279 -3.60 -6.39 4.20
C GLY A 279 -2.48 -5.50 4.75
N SER A 280 -2.70 -4.22 5.10
CA SER A 280 -1.64 -3.24 5.43
C SER A 280 -1.05 -3.39 6.85
N TRP A 281 -0.86 -4.62 7.33
CA TRP A 281 -0.23 -4.91 8.62
C TRP A 281 0.74 -6.10 8.54
N PRO A 282 1.69 -6.21 9.50
CA PRO A 282 2.68 -7.26 9.46
C PRO A 282 2.06 -8.65 9.54
N ARG A 283 2.58 -9.58 8.72
CA ARG A 283 2.14 -10.98 8.64
C ARG A 283 0.64 -11.13 8.35
N SER A 284 0.02 -10.18 7.67
CA SER A 284 -1.38 -10.28 7.26
C SER A 284 -1.59 -11.36 6.21
N PHE A 285 -0.59 -11.64 5.37
CA PHE A 285 -0.67 -12.69 4.35
C PHE A 285 -0.79 -14.07 5.00
N LEU A 286 -1.80 -14.83 4.58
CA LEU A 286 -2.07 -16.17 5.10
C LEU A 286 -1.44 -17.25 4.21
N PRO A 287 -0.57 -18.09 4.79
CA PRO A 287 -0.04 -19.26 4.10
C PRO A 287 -1.15 -20.29 3.85
N SER A 288 -1.17 -20.91 2.66
CA SER A 288 -2.04 -22.06 2.39
C SER A 288 -1.58 -23.25 3.23
N SER A 289 -2.50 -23.97 3.90
CA SER A 289 -2.20 -25.02 4.89
C SER A 289 -1.48 -26.30 4.37
N GLN A 290 -0.87 -26.29 3.17
CA GLN A 290 -0.41 -27.50 2.47
C GLN A 290 1.05 -27.48 1.99
N THR A 291 1.88 -26.50 2.38
CA THR A 291 3.26 -26.43 1.91
C THR A 291 4.23 -27.16 2.83
N CYS A 292 4.90 -28.20 2.29
CA CYS A 292 6.07 -28.81 2.92
C CYS A 292 7.26 -27.87 2.68
N ALA A 293 7.42 -26.87 3.56
CA ALA A 293 8.45 -25.86 3.41
C ALA A 293 9.86 -26.49 3.50
N SER A 294 10.75 -26.07 2.61
CA SER A 294 12.17 -26.45 2.72
C SER A 294 12.78 -25.88 4.01
N THR A 295 13.93 -26.43 4.44
CA THR A 295 14.64 -25.89 5.63
C THR A 295 15.08 -24.44 5.46
N LEU A 296 15.24 -23.98 4.21
CA LEU A 296 15.62 -22.60 3.91
C LEU A 296 14.41 -21.67 3.95
N GLU A 297 13.28 -22.08 3.36
CA GLU A 297 11.99 -21.36 3.46
C GLU A 297 11.54 -21.20 4.90
N ALA A 298 11.68 -22.24 5.73
CA ALA A 298 11.32 -22.16 7.14
C ALA A 298 12.15 -21.14 7.95
N ARG A 299 13.30 -20.68 7.41
CA ARG A 299 14.17 -19.66 8.01
C ARG A 299 13.96 -18.26 7.43
N ASP A 300 13.17 -18.14 6.37
CA ASP A 300 12.90 -16.86 5.71
C ASP A 300 11.85 -16.06 6.50
N PRO A 301 12.21 -14.91 7.09
CA PRO A 301 11.28 -14.09 7.86
C PRO A 301 10.33 -13.27 6.98
N TYR A 302 10.63 -13.09 5.69
CA TYR A 302 9.85 -12.23 4.78
C TYR A 302 8.76 -12.99 4.03
N GLY A 303 8.87 -14.32 3.93
CA GLY A 303 7.92 -15.15 3.19
C GLY A 303 8.01 -14.91 1.68
N VAL A 304 9.22 -14.88 1.13
CA VAL A 304 9.52 -14.59 -0.27
C VAL A 304 8.99 -15.68 -1.20
N THR A 305 9.22 -16.96 -0.87
CA THR A 305 8.88 -18.08 -1.75
C THR A 305 7.39 -18.12 -2.07
N GLY A 306 7.05 -18.22 -3.35
CA GLY A 306 5.68 -18.38 -3.82
C GLY A 306 5.42 -17.77 -5.20
N THR A 307 4.13 -17.65 -5.51
CA THR A 307 3.62 -17.00 -6.72
C THR A 307 3.14 -15.59 -6.39
N TRP A 308 3.50 -14.62 -7.23
CA TRP A 308 3.21 -13.20 -7.05
C TRP A 308 2.62 -12.61 -8.34
N TYR A 309 1.65 -11.72 -8.21
CA TYR A 309 1.21 -10.85 -9.31
C TYR A 309 2.09 -9.62 -9.32
N ARG A 310 2.50 -9.17 -10.51
CA ARG A 310 3.27 -7.94 -10.72
C ARG A 310 2.60 -7.11 -11.81
N ILE A 311 2.57 -5.82 -11.59
CA ILE A 311 2.19 -4.82 -12.57
C ILE A 311 3.37 -3.89 -12.81
N VAL A 312 3.56 -3.54 -14.07
CA VAL A 312 4.45 -2.46 -14.51
C VAL A 312 3.65 -1.54 -15.42
N CYS A 313 3.77 -0.23 -15.20
CA CYS A 313 3.31 0.77 -16.15
C CYS A 313 4.51 1.46 -16.79
N PHE A 314 4.36 1.89 -18.03
CA PHE A 314 5.39 2.59 -18.77
C PHE A 314 4.79 3.52 -19.81
N LEU A 315 5.47 4.64 -20.05
CA LEU A 315 5.16 5.55 -21.15
C LEU A 315 5.78 5.05 -22.45
N ASP A 316 5.22 5.46 -23.59
CA ASP A 316 5.94 5.37 -24.85
C ASP A 316 7.30 6.07 -24.72
N TYR A 317 8.34 5.51 -25.34
CA TYR A 317 9.67 6.03 -25.17
C TYR A 317 9.82 7.45 -25.75
N ASN A 318 9.11 7.78 -26.83
CA ASN A 318 9.17 9.13 -27.41
C ASN A 318 8.54 10.17 -26.48
N ASP A 319 7.38 9.85 -25.90
CA ASP A 319 6.71 10.72 -24.92
C ASP A 319 7.56 10.88 -23.65
N PHE A 320 8.11 9.77 -23.15
CA PHE A 320 9.00 9.76 -21.99
C PHE A 320 10.28 10.60 -22.22
N PHE A 321 10.92 10.41 -23.37
CA PHE A 321 12.15 11.11 -23.74
C PHE A 321 11.88 12.59 -23.95
N GLY A 322 10.86 12.94 -24.74
CA GLY A 322 10.45 14.32 -24.99
C GLY A 322 10.06 15.06 -23.71
N TYR A 323 9.40 14.38 -22.77
CA TYR A 323 9.06 14.94 -21.47
C TYR A 323 10.29 15.26 -20.61
N ASN A 324 11.31 14.39 -20.62
CA ASN A 324 12.48 14.54 -19.77
C ASN A 324 13.56 15.45 -20.37
N PHE A 325 13.69 15.49 -21.70
CA PHE A 325 14.73 16.22 -22.42
C PHE A 325 14.15 17.24 -23.43
N PRO A 326 13.33 18.21 -22.98
CA PRO A 326 12.71 19.20 -23.87
C PRO A 326 13.77 20.14 -24.46
N VAL A 327 13.74 20.33 -25.78
CA VAL A 327 14.65 21.25 -26.46
C VAL A 327 14.31 22.70 -26.10
N GLY A 328 15.27 23.43 -25.50
CA GLY A 328 15.19 24.88 -25.28
C GLY A 328 14.37 25.33 -24.06
N ASN A 329 13.88 24.40 -23.22
CA ASN A 329 13.14 24.71 -21.99
C ASN A 329 13.72 23.96 -20.79
N ASP A 330 14.80 24.48 -20.21
CA ASP A 330 15.33 23.94 -18.96
C ASP A 330 14.35 24.23 -17.81
N ILE A 331 13.67 23.20 -17.32
CA ILE A 331 12.83 23.29 -16.13
C ILE A 331 13.77 23.42 -14.92
N PRO A 332 13.65 24.50 -14.12
CA PRO A 332 14.50 24.68 -12.94
C PRO A 332 14.46 23.46 -12.01
N HIS A 333 15.61 23.10 -11.42
CA HIS A 333 15.70 21.98 -10.48
C HIS A 333 14.84 22.17 -9.23
N ASP A 334 14.56 23.42 -8.85
CA ASP A 334 13.70 23.78 -7.71
C ASP A 334 12.21 23.86 -8.08
N ALA A 335 11.84 23.48 -9.30
CA ALA A 335 10.46 23.46 -9.77
C ALA A 335 10.00 22.04 -10.18
N PRO A 336 8.78 21.63 -9.79
CA PRO A 336 8.18 20.41 -10.29
C PRO A 336 7.94 20.53 -11.80
N ARG A 337 8.04 19.41 -12.52
CA ARG A 337 7.63 19.37 -13.93
C ARG A 337 6.12 19.58 -14.06
N GLN A 338 5.69 20.02 -15.23
CA GLN A 338 4.27 20.20 -15.52
C GLN A 338 3.52 18.86 -15.44
N PRO A 339 2.22 18.87 -15.10
CA PRO A 339 1.37 17.67 -15.14
C PRO A 339 1.45 17.00 -16.52
N LEU A 340 1.44 15.67 -16.54
CA LEU A 340 1.57 14.88 -17.77
C LEU A 340 0.38 13.92 -17.89
N SER A 341 -0.27 13.89 -19.05
CA SER A 341 -1.44 13.04 -19.31
C SER A 341 -1.39 12.50 -20.74
N VAL A 342 -0.47 11.56 -20.98
CA VAL A 342 -0.26 10.93 -22.30
C VAL A 342 -0.67 9.45 -22.31
N GLY A 343 -1.12 8.92 -21.17
CA GLY A 343 -1.48 7.51 -20.98
C GLY A 343 -0.26 6.61 -20.81
N GLU A 344 -0.34 5.61 -19.93
CA GLU A 344 0.66 4.55 -19.83
C GLU A 344 0.15 3.25 -20.46
N ALA A 345 1.08 2.50 -21.05
CA ALA A 345 0.90 1.07 -21.22
C ALA A 345 1.04 0.37 -19.86
N THR A 346 0.24 -0.65 -19.61
CA THR A 346 0.32 -1.49 -18.41
C THR A 346 0.50 -2.94 -18.82
N ARG A 347 1.37 -3.67 -18.10
CA ARG A 347 1.57 -5.11 -18.26
C ARG A 347 1.32 -5.84 -16.96
N LEU A 348 0.57 -6.94 -17.05
CA LEU A 348 0.36 -7.87 -15.95
C LEU A 348 1.28 -9.08 -16.08
N ILE A 349 1.99 -9.37 -15.00
CA ILE A 349 3.08 -10.35 -14.96
C ILE A 349 2.85 -11.29 -13.77
N ILE A 350 3.10 -12.58 -13.96
CA ILE A 350 3.20 -13.56 -12.88
C ILE A 350 4.67 -13.83 -12.59
N MET A 351 5.05 -13.66 -11.34
CA MET A 351 6.38 -14.04 -10.85
C MET A 351 6.27 -15.31 -10.00
N ARG A 352 7.24 -16.20 -10.17
CA ARG A 352 7.45 -17.37 -9.32
C ARG A 352 8.86 -17.29 -8.78
N ILE A 353 8.99 -17.02 -7.49
CA ILE A 353 10.27 -16.79 -6.84
C ILE A 353 10.43 -17.72 -5.65
N HIS A 354 11.67 -18.06 -5.35
CA HIS A 354 12.05 -18.89 -4.22
C HIS A 354 13.33 -18.39 -3.58
N VAL A 355 13.46 -18.61 -2.28
CA VAL A 355 14.65 -18.23 -1.52
C VAL A 355 15.85 -19.08 -1.95
N THR A 356 17.00 -18.44 -2.14
CA THR A 356 18.25 -19.10 -2.56
C THR A 356 19.34 -19.04 -1.49
N SER A 357 19.40 -17.95 -0.72
CA SER A 357 20.32 -17.82 0.41
C SER A 357 19.82 -16.81 1.44
N ILE A 358 20.34 -16.90 2.67
CA ILE A 358 20.04 -15.99 3.77
C ILE A 358 21.36 -15.60 4.44
N GLU A 359 21.59 -14.31 4.56
CA GLU A 359 22.84 -13.72 5.05
C GLU A 359 22.55 -12.72 6.19
N PRO A 360 23.49 -12.49 7.11
CA PRO A 360 23.34 -11.42 8.11
C PRO A 360 23.13 -10.04 7.45
N PRO A 361 22.44 -9.10 8.12
CA PRO A 361 22.28 -7.75 7.60
C PRO A 361 23.64 -7.05 7.43
N GLY A 362 23.76 -6.25 6.38
CA GLY A 362 24.91 -5.38 6.18
C GLY A 362 24.91 -4.21 7.17
N PRO A 363 26.02 -3.46 7.30
CA PRO A 363 26.11 -2.30 8.20
C PRO A 363 25.09 -1.19 7.91
N ASP A 364 24.63 -1.10 6.67
CA ASP A 364 23.70 -0.07 6.21
C ASP A 364 22.23 -0.50 6.25
N ASP A 365 21.97 -1.76 6.63
CA ASP A 365 20.62 -2.34 6.69
C ASP A 365 19.99 -2.17 8.09
N GLY A 366 18.69 -2.43 8.20
CA GLY A 366 18.05 -2.65 9.49
C GLY A 366 18.57 -3.94 10.13
N GLN A 367 18.99 -3.87 11.40
CA GLN A 367 19.72 -4.96 12.04
C GLN A 367 18.82 -6.05 12.65
N GLU A 368 17.50 -5.88 12.59
CA GLU A 368 16.54 -6.80 13.22
C GLU A 368 16.33 -8.09 12.43
N LEU A 369 16.51 -8.07 11.10
CA LEU A 369 16.27 -9.21 10.21
C LEU A 369 17.42 -9.39 9.19
N PRO A 370 17.65 -10.62 8.71
CA PRO A 370 18.67 -10.93 7.71
C PRO A 370 18.37 -10.35 6.33
N VAL A 371 19.35 -10.42 5.42
CA VAL A 371 19.14 -10.25 3.98
C VAL A 371 18.77 -11.60 3.39
N VAL A 372 17.68 -11.65 2.64
CA VAL A 372 17.20 -12.84 1.95
C VAL A 372 17.37 -12.67 0.45
N HIS A 373 18.08 -13.59 -0.19
CA HIS A 373 18.26 -13.63 -1.64
C HIS A 373 17.23 -14.57 -2.26
N PHE A 374 16.75 -14.21 -3.45
CA PHE A 374 15.79 -15.02 -4.18
C PHE A 374 16.12 -15.10 -5.67
N SER A 375 15.62 -16.15 -6.30
CA SER A 375 15.63 -16.29 -7.75
C SER A 375 14.31 -16.89 -8.24
N GLY A 376 14.04 -16.76 -9.53
CA GLY A 376 12.76 -17.18 -10.07
C GLY A 376 12.58 -16.89 -11.54
N VAL A 377 11.31 -16.95 -11.96
CA VAL A 377 10.88 -16.63 -13.32
C VAL A 377 9.74 -15.62 -13.28
N SER A 378 9.67 -14.83 -14.34
CA SER A 378 8.67 -13.82 -14.61
C SER A 378 8.05 -14.12 -15.98
N ARG A 379 6.71 -14.12 -16.05
CA ARG A 379 5.93 -14.48 -17.23
C ARG A 379 4.83 -13.44 -17.46
N SER A 380 4.78 -12.82 -18.63
CA SER A 380 3.71 -11.90 -19.00
C SER A 380 2.40 -12.65 -19.25
N LEU A 381 1.27 -12.06 -18.85
CA LEU A 381 -0.07 -12.57 -19.18
C LEU A 381 -0.61 -12.03 -20.51
N ASP A 382 -0.12 -10.86 -20.95
CA ASP A 382 -0.59 -10.18 -22.16
C ASP A 382 -0.05 -10.84 -23.44
N ASP A 383 1.20 -11.31 -23.40
CA ASP A 383 1.96 -11.74 -24.57
C ASP A 383 2.54 -13.16 -24.37
N SER A 384 1.68 -14.12 -24.04
CA SER A 384 2.09 -15.51 -23.73
C SER A 384 2.81 -16.25 -24.89
N TRP A 385 2.74 -15.72 -26.11
CA TRP A 385 3.38 -16.25 -27.32
C TRP A 385 4.70 -15.54 -27.69
N ASP A 386 5.07 -14.46 -26.98
CA ASP A 386 6.35 -13.78 -27.19
C ASP A 386 7.42 -14.35 -26.24
N ASP A 387 8.41 -15.03 -26.79
CA ASP A 387 9.56 -15.55 -26.04
C ASP A 387 10.31 -14.44 -25.27
N ASN A 388 10.19 -13.19 -25.74
CA ASN A 388 10.82 -12.01 -25.14
C ASN A 388 10.00 -11.44 -23.95
N ALA A 389 8.79 -11.93 -23.70
CA ALA A 389 7.95 -11.52 -22.56
C ALA A 389 8.26 -12.30 -21.27
N ASN A 390 9.18 -13.27 -21.37
CA ASN A 390 9.53 -14.22 -20.33
C ASN A 390 10.96 -13.96 -19.84
N SER A 391 11.13 -13.70 -18.56
CA SER A 391 12.45 -13.46 -17.96
C SER A 391 12.74 -14.36 -16.77
N ASN A 392 14.02 -14.60 -16.51
CA ASN A 392 14.47 -15.04 -15.20
C ASN A 392 14.54 -13.80 -14.28
N LEU A 393 14.43 -14.02 -12.98
CA LEU A 393 14.46 -12.96 -11.98
C LEU A 393 15.43 -13.35 -10.87
N ARG A 394 16.18 -12.38 -10.36
CA ARG A 394 16.91 -12.50 -9.10
C ARG A 394 16.74 -11.24 -8.28
N GLY A 395 16.96 -11.34 -6.98
CA GLY A 395 16.84 -10.17 -6.13
C GLY A 395 17.12 -10.44 -4.67
N THR A 396 16.86 -9.42 -3.87
CA THR A 396 17.09 -9.43 -2.42
C THR A 396 15.96 -8.73 -1.68
N VAL A 397 15.69 -9.20 -0.47
CA VAL A 397 14.78 -8.59 0.49
C VAL A 397 15.56 -8.31 1.77
N ARG A 398 15.41 -7.11 2.32
CA ARG A 398 16.08 -6.67 3.55
C ARG A 398 15.29 -5.57 4.26
N LEU A 399 15.71 -5.17 5.45
CA LEU A 399 15.17 -3.98 6.12
C LEU A 399 15.95 -2.72 5.75
N THR A 400 15.26 -1.60 5.58
CA THR A 400 15.86 -0.27 5.69
C THR A 400 16.31 -0.03 7.14
N ARG A 401 17.12 1.02 7.36
CA ARG A 401 17.52 1.42 8.72
C ARG A 401 16.34 1.83 9.61
N GLU A 402 15.23 2.27 9.02
CA GLU A 402 14.01 2.66 9.73
C GLU A 402 13.01 1.50 9.89
N GLY A 403 13.29 0.34 9.29
CA GLY A 403 12.52 -0.90 9.48
C GLY A 403 11.50 -1.21 8.39
N GLU A 404 11.42 -0.42 7.31
CA GLU A 404 10.64 -0.80 6.12
C GLU A 404 11.28 -1.98 5.38
N VAL A 405 10.46 -2.82 4.75
CA VAL A 405 10.96 -3.96 3.96
C VAL A 405 11.27 -3.51 2.55
N HIS A 406 12.55 -3.54 2.20
CA HIS A 406 13.10 -3.13 0.92
C HIS A 406 13.33 -4.33 0.01
N TRP A 407 12.72 -4.29 -1.17
CA TRP A 407 12.84 -5.26 -2.24
C TRP A 407 13.66 -4.69 -3.40
N THR A 408 14.70 -5.41 -3.81
CA THR A 408 15.45 -5.16 -5.04
C THR A 408 15.28 -6.35 -5.96
N SER A 409 14.99 -6.13 -7.25
CA SER A 409 14.92 -7.21 -8.24
C SER A 409 15.60 -6.84 -9.56
N THR A 410 16.06 -7.85 -10.29
CA THR A 410 16.70 -7.70 -11.60
C THR A 410 16.16 -8.76 -12.55
N SER A 411 15.58 -8.30 -13.66
CA SER A 411 15.03 -9.14 -14.73
C SER A 411 16.13 -9.49 -15.74
N ILE A 412 16.21 -10.77 -16.08
CA ILE A 412 17.23 -11.36 -16.95
C ILE A 412 16.53 -11.99 -18.17
N PHE A 413 16.78 -11.46 -19.36
CA PHE A 413 16.25 -11.94 -20.64
C PHE A 413 17.37 -12.58 -21.44
N HIS A 414 17.18 -13.83 -21.86
CA HIS A 414 18.19 -14.59 -22.62
C HIS A 414 19.60 -14.60 -21.99
N GLY A 415 19.69 -14.52 -20.66
CA GLY A 415 20.96 -14.49 -19.91
C GLY A 415 21.51 -13.09 -19.65
N GLU A 416 20.94 -12.05 -20.26
CA GLU A 416 21.32 -10.64 -20.08
C GLU A 416 20.37 -9.96 -19.11
N GLU A 417 20.93 -9.24 -18.13
CA GLU A 417 20.13 -8.32 -17.33
C GLU A 417 19.52 -7.27 -18.26
N ARG A 418 18.32 -6.76 -17.94
CA ARG A 418 17.73 -5.61 -18.66
C ARG A 418 17.10 -4.57 -17.75
N TRP A 419 16.29 -5.04 -16.80
CA TRP A 419 15.53 -4.15 -15.93
C TRP A 419 15.88 -4.39 -14.47
N LYS A 420 15.95 -3.33 -13.70
CA LYS A 420 16.03 -3.36 -12.24
C LYS A 420 14.78 -2.76 -11.63
N SER A 421 14.50 -3.10 -10.38
CA SER A 421 13.43 -2.47 -9.62
C SER A 421 13.79 -2.32 -8.16
N GLU A 422 13.34 -1.23 -7.56
CA GLU A 422 13.48 -0.92 -6.14
C GLU A 422 12.10 -0.60 -5.57
N GLY A 423 11.69 -1.28 -4.51
CA GLY A 423 10.35 -1.13 -3.94
C GLY A 423 10.28 -1.39 -2.43
N ILE A 424 9.20 -0.90 -1.82
CA ILE A 424 8.92 -1.00 -0.38
C ILE A 424 7.63 -1.80 -0.16
N GLN A 425 7.68 -2.79 0.73
CA GLN A 425 6.48 -3.52 1.16
C GLN A 425 5.64 -2.66 2.09
N ILE A 426 4.40 -2.39 1.68
CA ILE A 426 3.45 -1.63 2.48
C ILE A 426 2.92 -2.52 3.60
N GLY A 427 2.79 -2.00 4.82
CA GLY A 427 2.30 -2.76 5.97
C GLY A 427 3.35 -3.63 6.67
N GLY A 428 4.59 -3.65 6.19
CA GLY A 428 5.71 -4.32 6.84
C GLY A 428 5.87 -5.80 6.46
N VAL A 429 6.67 -6.52 7.24
CA VAL A 429 7.09 -7.91 6.98
C VAL A 429 5.89 -8.84 6.82
N GLY A 430 5.82 -9.58 5.72
CA GLY A 430 4.75 -10.56 5.46
C GLY A 430 3.36 -9.95 5.24
N SER A 431 3.29 -8.65 4.96
CA SER A 431 2.04 -7.98 4.61
C SER A 431 1.49 -8.43 3.26
N ALA A 432 0.20 -8.75 3.20
CA ALA A 432 -0.56 -9.08 1.99
C ALA A 432 -0.76 -7.88 1.06
N ARG A 433 -0.52 -6.65 1.53
CA ARG A 433 -0.72 -5.43 0.74
C ARG A 433 0.18 -5.37 -0.49
N GLY A 434 1.35 -6.00 -0.42
CA GLY A 434 2.33 -6.04 -1.49
C GLY A 434 3.38 -4.93 -1.42
N VAL A 435 4.15 -4.84 -2.50
CA VAL A 435 5.30 -3.97 -2.69
C VAL A 435 4.97 -2.96 -3.77
N LEU A 436 5.28 -1.68 -3.53
CA LEU A 436 5.21 -0.62 -4.53
C LEU A 436 6.62 -0.04 -4.75
N GLY A 437 6.94 0.36 -5.97
CA GLY A 437 8.27 0.87 -6.29
C GLY A 437 8.44 1.37 -7.70
N ASN A 438 9.69 1.56 -8.11
CA ASN A 438 10.05 1.89 -9.48
C ASN A 438 10.74 0.72 -10.16
N TRP A 439 10.60 0.63 -11.48
CA TRP A 439 11.49 -0.12 -12.35
C TRP A 439 12.27 0.85 -13.24
N PHE A 440 13.47 0.47 -13.67
CA PHE A 440 14.37 1.29 -14.48
C PHE A 440 15.41 0.43 -15.23
N ASP A 441 16.14 1.05 -16.15
CA ASP A 441 17.24 0.43 -16.90
C ASP A 441 18.35 -0.13 -15.99
N LYS A 442 18.85 -1.33 -16.28
CA LYS A 442 19.87 -2.00 -15.45
C LYS A 442 21.16 -1.20 -15.27
N ASP A 443 21.54 -0.41 -16.28
CA ASP A 443 22.84 0.24 -16.36
C ASP A 443 22.82 1.62 -15.70
N TYR A 444 21.69 1.98 -15.08
CA TYR A 444 21.48 3.31 -14.49
C TYR A 444 21.67 4.40 -15.57
N ASP A 445 21.22 4.11 -16.79
CA ASP A 445 21.28 5.07 -17.89
C ASP A 445 20.40 6.28 -17.57
N ILE A 446 21.01 7.46 -17.57
CA ILE A 446 20.33 8.73 -17.33
C ILE A 446 19.29 9.07 -18.40
N HIS A 447 19.33 8.40 -19.55
CA HIS A 447 18.33 8.47 -20.62
C HIS A 447 17.43 7.23 -20.67
N GLY A 448 17.72 6.23 -19.82
CA GLY A 448 17.00 4.98 -19.77
C GLY A 448 15.56 5.15 -19.29
N PRO A 449 14.63 4.28 -19.75
CA PRO A 449 13.26 4.32 -19.31
C PRO A 449 13.15 3.95 -17.83
N ALA A 450 12.16 4.53 -17.16
CA ALA A 450 11.78 4.21 -15.80
C ALA A 450 10.28 4.37 -15.61
N GLY A 451 9.70 3.67 -14.63
CA GLY A 451 8.27 3.76 -14.36
C GLY A 451 7.87 3.06 -13.06
N PRO A 452 6.58 3.08 -12.70
CA PRO A 452 6.10 2.47 -11.48
C PRO A 452 5.92 0.96 -11.63
N THR A 453 6.09 0.23 -10.54
CA THR A 453 5.79 -1.19 -10.45
C THR A 453 5.16 -1.51 -9.10
N ALA A 454 4.28 -2.51 -9.09
CA ALA A 454 3.78 -3.13 -7.87
C ALA A 454 3.76 -4.63 -7.99
N PHE A 455 3.89 -5.34 -6.87
CA PHE A 455 3.65 -6.76 -6.83
C PHE A 455 3.16 -7.24 -5.46
N TRP A 456 2.27 -8.24 -5.45
CA TRP A 456 1.71 -8.81 -4.23
C TRP A 456 1.58 -10.33 -4.32
N LYS A 457 1.68 -10.98 -3.17
CA LYS A 457 1.75 -12.44 -3.09
C LYS A 457 0.36 -13.03 -3.34
N ALA A 458 0.30 -14.02 -4.21
CA ALA A 458 -0.92 -14.74 -4.55
C ALA A 458 -1.03 -16.06 -3.78
N SER A 459 0.08 -16.80 -3.71
CA SER A 459 0.13 -18.09 -3.02
C SER A 459 1.56 -18.44 -2.60
N GLU A 460 1.70 -19.38 -1.67
CA GLU A 460 3.01 -19.93 -1.27
C GLU A 460 3.48 -21.09 -2.16
N SER A 461 2.60 -21.60 -3.01
CA SER A 461 2.94 -22.72 -3.87
C SER A 461 3.77 -22.26 -5.06
N GLU A 462 4.88 -22.96 -5.29
CA GLU A 462 5.62 -22.91 -6.56
C GLU A 462 4.95 -23.79 -7.63
N ALA A 463 3.62 -23.86 -7.68
CA ALA A 463 2.88 -24.77 -8.55
C ALA A 463 3.41 -24.71 -10.01
N THR A 464 3.55 -25.86 -10.67
CA THR A 464 4.15 -25.99 -12.02
C THR A 464 3.44 -25.10 -13.05
N ALA A 465 4.07 -24.83 -14.21
CA ALA A 465 3.47 -24.02 -15.27
C ALA A 465 2.07 -24.52 -15.68
N ASP A 466 1.86 -25.84 -15.71
CA ASP A 466 0.55 -26.48 -15.96
C ASP A 466 -0.49 -26.21 -14.86
N THR A 467 -0.03 -25.91 -13.64
CA THR A 467 -0.87 -25.56 -12.49
C THR A 467 -1.14 -24.06 -12.40
N ILE A 468 -0.50 -23.21 -13.22
CA ILE A 468 -0.81 -21.77 -13.27
C ILE A 468 -2.22 -21.55 -13.81
N HIS A 469 -2.68 -22.37 -14.75
CA HIS A 469 -4.10 -22.46 -15.15
C HIS A 469 -5.04 -22.89 -14.01
N ASN A 470 -4.51 -23.46 -12.92
CA ASN A 470 -5.26 -23.84 -11.72
C ASN A 470 -5.10 -22.80 -10.58
N VAL A 471 -4.01 -22.00 -10.56
CA VAL A 471 -3.79 -20.89 -9.59
C VAL A 471 -4.56 -19.65 -10.00
N LEU A 472 -4.55 -19.35 -11.29
CA LEU A 472 -5.53 -18.46 -11.89
C LEU A 472 -6.80 -19.30 -11.99
N ASN A 473 -7.83 -19.00 -11.20
CA ASN A 473 -9.12 -19.66 -11.42
C ASN A 473 -9.50 -19.49 -12.90
N SER A 474 -10.17 -20.48 -13.49
CA SER A 474 -10.73 -20.34 -14.85
C SER A 474 -11.46 -19.01 -15.00
N ASP A 475 -12.14 -18.58 -13.93
CA ASP A 475 -12.84 -17.32 -13.83
C ASP A 475 -11.90 -16.10 -13.88
N PHE A 476 -10.70 -16.14 -13.28
CA PHE A 476 -9.72 -15.06 -13.37
C PHE A 476 -9.26 -14.87 -14.81
N LEU A 477 -8.84 -15.94 -15.49
CA LEU A 477 -8.37 -15.87 -16.88
C LEU A 477 -9.49 -15.50 -17.84
N VAL A 478 -10.69 -16.04 -17.63
CA VAL A 478 -11.87 -15.68 -18.43
C VAL A 478 -12.23 -14.23 -18.20
N THR A 479 -12.24 -13.75 -16.96
CA THR A 479 -12.55 -12.35 -16.65
C THR A 479 -11.47 -11.42 -17.19
N TYR A 480 -10.19 -11.76 -17.04
CA TYR A 480 -9.07 -10.99 -17.59
C TYR A 480 -9.17 -10.88 -19.11
N ASN A 481 -9.31 -12.01 -19.81
CA ASN A 481 -9.47 -12.03 -21.26
C ASN A 481 -10.72 -11.26 -21.68
N THR A 482 -11.86 -11.43 -20.99
CA THR A 482 -13.09 -10.69 -21.29
C THR A 482 -12.89 -9.18 -21.14
N ILE A 483 -12.20 -8.73 -20.09
CA ILE A 483 -11.87 -7.31 -19.88
C ILE A 483 -10.94 -6.82 -21.00
N ALA A 484 -9.89 -7.57 -21.33
CA ALA A 484 -8.93 -7.22 -22.38
C ALA A 484 -9.59 -7.14 -23.78
N TYR A 485 -10.62 -7.96 -24.05
CA TYR A 485 -11.38 -7.90 -25.31
C TYR A 485 -12.49 -6.82 -25.33
N MET A 486 -12.76 -6.16 -24.21
CA MET A 486 -13.78 -5.08 -24.11
C MET A 486 -13.15 -3.67 -24.04
N GLU A 487 -11.85 -3.54 -24.31
CA GLU A 487 -11.06 -2.30 -24.20
C GLU A 487 -11.47 -1.20 -25.22
N ASP A 488 -12.43 -1.47 -26.11
CA ASP A 488 -12.97 -0.53 -27.12
C ASP A 488 -13.96 0.51 -26.58
N SER A 489 -14.31 0.50 -25.28
CA SER A 489 -15.26 1.44 -24.67
C SER A 489 -14.52 2.50 -23.85
N ASP A 490 -14.60 3.76 -24.27
CA ASP A 490 -14.00 4.94 -23.61
C ASP A 490 -14.26 4.93 -22.07
N PRO A 491 -13.25 4.56 -21.26
CA PRO A 491 -13.41 4.43 -19.83
C PRO A 491 -13.44 5.79 -19.11
N GLU A 492 -13.05 6.89 -19.76
CA GLU A 492 -13.19 8.24 -19.19
C GLU A 492 -14.64 8.71 -19.16
N ALA A 493 -15.50 8.18 -20.04
CA ALA A 493 -16.93 8.48 -20.10
C ALA A 493 -17.76 7.76 -19.01
N GLU A 494 -17.26 6.66 -18.45
CA GLU A 494 -17.93 5.89 -17.37
C GLU A 494 -17.64 6.40 -15.95
N MET A 495 -16.73 7.38 -15.81
CA MET A 495 -16.50 8.07 -14.55
C MET A 495 -17.72 8.94 -14.23
N GLU A 496 -18.69 8.41 -13.46
CA GLU A 496 -19.99 9.02 -13.13
C GLU A 496 -19.95 10.56 -13.00
N TYR A 497 -20.22 11.24 -14.12
CA TYR A 497 -20.47 12.67 -14.17
C TYR A 497 -21.92 12.86 -13.77
N GLN A 498 -22.16 13.41 -12.58
CA GLN A 498 -23.47 14.00 -12.29
C GLN A 498 -23.54 15.31 -13.06
N ASP A 499 -24.05 15.25 -14.29
CA ASP A 499 -24.47 16.41 -15.06
C ASP A 499 -25.72 16.98 -14.40
N ASP A 500 -25.58 18.11 -13.72
CA ASP A 500 -26.70 19.04 -13.59
C ASP A 500 -26.73 19.85 -14.88
N GLU A 501 -27.74 19.59 -15.71
CA GLU A 501 -28.08 20.36 -16.91
C GLU A 501 -28.06 21.87 -16.61
N ASP A 502 -27.25 22.63 -17.36
CA ASP A 502 -27.62 23.94 -17.91
C ASP A 502 -26.54 24.44 -18.91
N ASP A 503 -26.91 24.29 -20.18
CA ASP A 503 -26.65 25.10 -21.39
C ASP A 503 -25.25 25.40 -21.98
N GLU A 504 -25.14 24.91 -23.23
CA GLU A 504 -24.66 25.55 -24.47
C GLU A 504 -23.18 25.97 -24.61
N ASP A 505 -22.39 25.16 -25.34
CA ASP A 505 -22.14 25.40 -26.78
C ASP A 505 -21.34 24.23 -27.37
N ALA A 506 -21.87 23.65 -28.44
CA ALA A 506 -21.27 22.55 -29.19
C ALA A 506 -20.29 23.10 -30.23
N ASP A 507 -19.03 22.64 -30.17
CA ASP A 507 -18.16 22.59 -31.34
C ASP A 507 -17.60 21.16 -31.45
N GLU A 508 -18.22 20.39 -32.35
CA GLU A 508 -17.71 19.14 -32.88
C GLU A 508 -16.55 19.44 -33.83
N ASN A 509 -15.37 18.85 -33.58
CA ASN A 509 -14.56 18.11 -34.56
C ASN A 509 -13.17 17.80 -33.99
N MET A 510 -12.93 16.54 -33.66
CA MET A 510 -11.60 15.96 -33.75
C MET A 510 -11.73 14.45 -33.93
N ASP A 511 -11.59 14.01 -35.18
CA ASP A 511 -11.41 12.60 -35.50
C ASP A 511 -10.10 12.10 -34.85
N ALA A 512 -10.20 11.22 -33.85
CA ALA A 512 -9.07 10.47 -33.33
C ALA A 512 -8.99 9.13 -34.09
N GLU A 513 -7.94 8.96 -34.89
CA GLU A 513 -7.62 7.68 -35.52
C GLU A 513 -7.15 6.66 -34.46
N PRO A 514 -7.59 5.39 -34.52
CA PRO A 514 -7.12 4.36 -33.60
C PRO A 514 -5.69 3.93 -33.98
N VAL A 515 -4.73 4.18 -33.09
CA VAL A 515 -3.36 3.68 -33.22
C VAL A 515 -3.30 2.25 -32.69
N ALA A 516 -3.46 1.28 -33.59
CA ALA A 516 -3.10 -0.11 -33.35
C ALA A 516 -2.25 -0.59 -34.53
N ASP A 517 -0.94 -0.81 -34.29
CA ASP A 517 -0.01 -1.71 -35.02
C ASP A 517 1.46 -1.22 -35.19
N GLU A 518 2.09 -0.53 -34.21
CA GLU A 518 3.54 -0.18 -34.34
C GLU A 518 4.46 -0.58 -33.18
N LEU A 519 4.03 -1.41 -32.24
CA LEU A 519 4.87 -1.85 -31.11
C LEU A 519 5.93 -2.94 -31.43
N PRO A 520 5.75 -3.86 -32.39
CA PRO A 520 6.82 -4.79 -32.77
C PRO A 520 7.97 -4.13 -33.56
N GLY A 521 7.72 -2.97 -34.18
CA GLY A 521 8.72 -2.21 -34.95
C GLY A 521 9.70 -1.46 -34.05
N LEU A 522 9.17 -0.77 -33.03
CA LEU A 522 9.94 0.12 -32.16
C LEU A 522 10.96 -0.60 -31.25
N LEU A 523 10.63 -1.82 -30.79
CA LEU A 523 11.58 -2.67 -30.05
C LEU A 523 12.71 -3.22 -30.94
N ARG A 524 12.50 -3.24 -32.25
CA ARG A 524 13.50 -3.67 -33.24
C ARG A 524 14.44 -2.51 -33.60
N ASP A 525 13.91 -1.29 -33.68
CA ASP A 525 14.71 -0.11 -33.99
C ASP A 525 15.67 0.28 -32.86
N ALA A 526 15.23 0.14 -31.59
CA ALA A 526 16.11 0.30 -30.43
C ALA A 526 17.23 -0.78 -30.34
N GLN A 527 17.02 -1.95 -30.97
CA GLN A 527 18.05 -3.01 -31.06
C GLN A 527 19.07 -2.75 -32.18
N ILE A 528 18.67 -2.03 -33.24
CA ILE A 528 19.53 -1.74 -34.40
C ILE A 528 20.53 -0.62 -34.07
N GLU A 529 20.10 0.47 -33.42
CA GLU A 529 21.00 1.57 -33.06
C GLU A 529 22.12 1.15 -32.09
N VAL A 530 21.80 0.31 -31.10
CA VAL A 530 22.81 -0.19 -30.14
C VAL A 530 23.82 -1.11 -30.82
N ALA A 531 23.41 -1.94 -31.77
CA ALA A 531 24.31 -2.80 -32.52
C ALA A 531 25.24 -2.00 -33.45
N GLU A 532 24.75 -0.92 -34.06
CA GLU A 532 25.56 -0.05 -34.93
C GLU A 532 26.61 0.76 -34.16
N ILE A 533 26.28 1.22 -32.94
CA ILE A 533 27.22 1.92 -32.06
C ILE A 533 28.35 0.99 -31.58
N VAL A 534 28.03 -0.27 -31.25
CA VAL A 534 29.02 -1.28 -30.82
C VAL A 534 29.94 -1.68 -31.98
N LEU A 535 29.43 -1.78 -33.21
CA LEU A 535 30.23 -2.07 -34.40
C LEU A 535 31.17 -0.92 -34.78
N GLN A 536 30.75 0.34 -34.59
CA GLN A 536 31.62 1.50 -34.83
C GLN A 536 32.76 1.62 -33.81
N GLN A 537 32.53 1.22 -32.56
CA GLN A 537 33.59 1.21 -31.53
C GLN A 537 34.61 0.08 -31.72
N GLN A 538 34.21 -1.07 -32.28
CA GLN A 538 35.14 -2.17 -32.59
C GLN A 538 35.99 -1.93 -33.85
N GLN A 539 35.58 -1.03 -34.76
CA GLN A 539 36.39 -0.66 -35.93
C GLN A 539 37.43 0.45 -35.65
N GLN A 540 37.44 1.02 -34.43
CA GLN A 540 38.40 2.06 -34.02
C GLN A 540 39.45 1.60 -32.98
N GLN A 541 39.58 0.28 -32.75
CA GLN A 541 40.67 -0.31 -31.95
C GLN A 541 41.69 -1.07 -32.81
#